data_AF-A0A6N9U791-F1
#
_entry.id   AF-A0A6N9U791-F1
#
_cell.length_a   1.000
_cell.length_b   1.000
_cell.length_c   1.000
_cell.angle_alpha   90.00
_cell.angle_beta   90.00
_cell.angle_gamma   90.00
#
_symmetry.space_group_name_H-M   'P 1'
#
loop_
_entity.id
_entity.type
_entity.pdbx_description
1 polymer ?
#
loop_
_entity_poly.entity_id
_entity_poly.type
_entity_poly.pdbx_seq_one_letter_code
_entity_poly.pdbx_strand_id
1 'polypeptide(L)'
;MSGPLALEPGGSTDDTLSLRLADDDRERTVALRLPGRGPHEEAVDRLAAELTDRIGPAVHPYEVAAVLESEGLAAEVIRDTYGHPDLFSLAAALHERVPRSFPEPPRPADPWRPDHVRCALRGALFALPGLAHLLTGPLWASGRGVAALVVAGLVSWAWGQALGHRAYLRLASGPRECGRTLLAGAPVGAVLATAA
;
A
#
# COMPACT_ATOMS: atom_id res chain seq x y z
N MET A 1 -31.83 50.45 2.15
CA MET A 1 -31.19 50.30 0.82
C MET A 1 -31.10 48.82 0.51
N SER A 2 -31.66 48.45 -0.65
CA SER A 2 -31.68 47.13 -1.31
C SER A 2 -32.20 45.95 -0.51
N GLY A 3 -33.51 45.72 -0.70
CA GLY A 3 -34.22 44.52 -0.26
C GLY A 3 -33.90 43.28 -1.12
N PRO A 4 -34.39 42.11 -0.70
CA PRO A 4 -34.09 40.83 -1.31
C PRO A 4 -34.78 40.67 -2.68
N LEU A 5 -34.06 39.98 -3.55
CA LEU A 5 -34.42 39.60 -4.92
C LEU A 5 -35.70 38.74 -4.91
N ALA A 6 -36.74 39.20 -5.60
CA ALA A 6 -37.97 38.43 -5.84
C ALA A 6 -37.77 37.49 -7.04
N LEU A 7 -38.01 36.20 -6.84
CA LEU A 7 -38.10 35.20 -7.91
C LEU A 7 -39.59 35.01 -8.26
N GLU A 8 -39.96 35.39 -9.48
CA GLU A 8 -41.26 35.03 -10.08
C GLU A 8 -41.23 33.57 -10.56
N PRO A 9 -42.30 32.77 -10.35
CA PRO A 9 -42.41 31.43 -10.88
C PRO A 9 -43.06 31.46 -12.28
N GLY A 10 -42.33 30.99 -13.29
CA GLY A 10 -42.84 30.82 -14.65
C GLY A 10 -42.76 29.36 -15.10
N GLY A 11 -43.90 28.68 -15.11
CA GLY A 11 -44.23 27.68 -16.13
C GLY A 11 -43.89 26.21 -15.86
N SER A 12 -44.80 25.55 -15.12
CA SER A 12 -45.33 24.19 -15.35
C SER A 12 -44.47 23.13 -16.05
N THR A 13 -44.10 22.06 -15.32
CA THR A 13 -44.42 20.67 -15.68
C THR A 13 -44.28 19.80 -14.40
N ASP A 14 -45.41 19.60 -13.73
CA ASP A 14 -45.67 18.74 -12.56
C ASP A 14 -45.33 17.25 -12.84
N ASP A 15 -45.00 16.34 -11.90
CA ASP A 15 -45.09 16.41 -10.45
C ASP A 15 -44.25 15.33 -9.74
N THR A 16 -43.83 15.65 -8.51
CA THR A 16 -43.09 14.85 -7.53
C THR A 16 -43.96 14.61 -6.29
N LEU A 17 -43.78 13.44 -5.66
CA LEU A 17 -44.06 13.05 -4.26
C LEU A 17 -45.21 13.75 -3.49
N SER A 18 -46.19 12.96 -3.05
CA SER A 18 -47.30 13.40 -2.20
C SER A 18 -46.89 13.68 -0.75
N LEU A 19 -47.04 14.94 -0.33
CA LEU A 19 -47.06 15.41 1.05
C LEU A 19 -48.42 15.10 1.73
N ARG A 20 -48.35 14.73 3.00
CA ARG A 20 -49.46 14.30 3.85
C ARG A 20 -50.33 15.51 4.25
N LEU A 21 -51.54 15.61 3.69
CA LEU A 21 -52.58 16.52 4.19
C LEU A 21 -53.15 15.95 5.50
N ALA A 22 -53.07 16.75 6.56
CA ALA A 22 -53.92 16.60 7.73
C ALA A 22 -55.21 17.36 7.42
N ASP A 23 -56.30 16.65 7.17
CA ASP A 23 -57.56 16.92 7.88
C ASP A 23 -58.61 15.85 7.55
N ASP A 24 -59.51 15.74 8.53
CA ASP A 24 -60.52 14.72 8.75
C ASP A 24 -61.25 14.19 7.51
N ASP A 25 -61.33 12.86 7.47
CA ASP A 25 -62.59 12.09 7.42
C ASP A 25 -62.78 11.10 6.26
N ARG A 26 -61.86 10.94 5.30
CA ARG A 26 -61.96 9.85 4.30
C ARG A 26 -60.62 9.26 3.87
N GLU A 27 -60.28 8.13 4.48
CA GLU A 27 -59.18 7.25 4.08
C GLU A 27 -59.37 6.77 2.62
N ARG A 28 -58.64 7.37 1.68
CA ARG A 28 -58.43 6.81 0.34
C ARG A 28 -56.95 6.61 0.11
N THR A 29 -56.51 5.37 0.26
CA THR A 29 -55.14 4.93 -0.03
C THR A 29 -54.95 4.86 -1.54
N VAL A 30 -54.10 5.71 -2.10
CA VAL A 30 -53.67 5.64 -3.51
C VAL A 30 -52.31 4.98 -3.56
N ALA A 31 -52.21 3.83 -4.22
CA ALA A 31 -50.96 3.10 -4.40
C ALA A 31 -50.18 3.68 -5.59
N LEU A 32 -49.00 4.24 -5.31
CA LEU A 32 -48.04 4.67 -6.32
C LEU A 32 -47.35 3.43 -6.92
N ARG A 33 -47.63 3.16 -8.20
CA ARG A 33 -46.92 2.14 -8.99
C ARG A 33 -45.65 2.79 -9.53
N LEU A 34 -44.48 2.42 -9.00
CA LEU A 34 -43.21 2.82 -9.65
C LEU A 34 -43.23 2.34 -11.11
N PRO A 35 -42.78 3.15 -12.08
CA PRO A 35 -42.59 2.68 -13.43
C PRO A 35 -41.65 1.47 -13.37
N GLY A 36 -42.13 0.32 -13.81
CA GLY A 36 -41.35 -0.92 -13.79
C GLY A 36 -40.10 -0.72 -14.63
N ARG A 37 -38.92 -0.94 -14.04
CA ARG A 37 -37.67 -1.02 -14.79
C ARG A 37 -37.81 -2.14 -15.82
N GLY A 38 -37.33 -1.89 -17.03
CA GLY A 38 -37.38 -2.90 -18.08
C GLY A 38 -36.53 -4.13 -17.73
N PRO A 39 -36.80 -5.31 -18.31
CA PRO A 39 -36.04 -6.53 -18.03
C PRO A 39 -34.53 -6.38 -18.28
N HIS A 40 -34.13 -5.55 -19.24
CA HIS A 40 -32.73 -5.23 -19.50
C HIS A 40 -32.07 -4.44 -18.37
N GLU A 41 -32.80 -3.50 -17.76
CA GLU A 41 -32.27 -2.67 -16.68
C GLU A 41 -32.06 -3.50 -15.41
N GLU A 42 -32.98 -4.42 -15.10
CA GLU A 42 -32.81 -5.39 -14.02
C GLU A 42 -31.62 -6.34 -14.26
N ALA A 43 -31.37 -6.72 -15.52
CA ALA A 43 -30.21 -7.53 -15.88
C ALA A 43 -28.89 -6.77 -15.69
N VAL A 44 -28.85 -5.48 -16.06
CA VAL A 44 -27.69 -4.60 -15.83
C VAL A 44 -27.45 -4.38 -14.34
N ASP A 45 -28.51 -4.13 -13.55
CA ASP A 45 -28.39 -3.96 -12.09
C ASP A 45 -27.86 -5.24 -11.43
N ARG A 46 -28.28 -6.42 -11.91
CA ARG A 46 -27.76 -7.72 -11.43
C ARG A 46 -26.29 -7.90 -11.77
N LEU A 47 -25.89 -7.59 -13.00
CA LEU A 47 -24.48 -7.67 -13.43
C LEU A 47 -23.60 -6.68 -12.65
N ALA A 48 -24.11 -5.47 -12.39
CA ALA A 48 -23.43 -4.47 -11.57
C ALA A 48 -23.20 -5.00 -10.15
N ALA A 49 -24.21 -5.63 -9.53
CA ALA A 49 -24.08 -6.24 -8.20
C ALA A 49 -23.06 -7.39 -8.18
N GLU A 50 -23.07 -8.25 -9.20
CA GLU A 50 -22.14 -9.39 -9.31
C GLU A 50 -20.68 -8.95 -9.46
N LEU A 51 -20.42 -7.91 -10.25
CA LEU A 51 -19.07 -7.45 -10.57
C LEU A 51 -18.62 -6.25 -9.74
N THR A 52 -19.34 -5.86 -8.68
CA THR A 52 -19.08 -4.64 -7.90
C THR A 52 -17.64 -4.57 -7.40
N ASP A 53 -17.08 -5.64 -6.84
CA ASP A 53 -15.71 -5.62 -6.28
C ASP A 53 -14.62 -5.46 -7.34
N ARG A 54 -14.89 -5.91 -8.58
CA ARG A 54 -13.95 -5.82 -9.71
C ARG A 54 -14.07 -4.51 -10.48
N ILE A 55 -15.28 -3.98 -10.57
CA ILE A 55 -15.60 -2.73 -11.29
C ILE A 55 -15.41 -1.51 -10.38
N GLY A 56 -15.64 -1.63 -9.09
CA GLY A 56 -15.56 -0.54 -8.11
C GLY A 56 -14.22 0.22 -8.14
N PRO A 57 -13.06 -0.46 -8.25
CA PRO A 57 -11.75 0.18 -8.40
C PRO A 57 -11.48 0.81 -9.77
N ALA A 58 -12.28 0.50 -10.79
CA ALA A 58 -12.05 0.97 -12.15
C ALA A 58 -12.19 2.50 -12.21
N VAL A 59 -11.18 3.17 -12.78
CA VAL A 59 -11.16 4.64 -12.92
C VAL A 59 -11.74 5.12 -14.24
N HIS A 60 -11.92 4.22 -15.21
CA HIS A 60 -12.45 4.52 -16.54
C HIS A 60 -13.36 3.41 -17.06
N PRO A 61 -14.41 3.71 -17.86
CA PRO A 61 -15.28 2.70 -18.48
C PRO A 61 -14.54 1.64 -19.30
N TYR A 62 -13.36 1.94 -19.84
CA TYR A 62 -12.56 0.97 -20.60
C TYR A 62 -11.91 -0.11 -19.73
N GLU A 63 -11.63 0.18 -18.46
CA GLU A 63 -11.18 -0.85 -17.51
C GLU A 63 -12.34 -1.81 -17.19
N VAL A 64 -13.56 -1.27 -17.11
CA VAL A 64 -14.78 -2.08 -17.01
C VAL A 64 -14.98 -2.93 -18.26
N ALA A 65 -14.76 -2.36 -19.46
CA ALA A 65 -14.83 -3.13 -20.70
C ALA A 65 -13.82 -4.29 -20.72
N ALA A 66 -12.58 -4.07 -20.25
CA ALA A 66 -11.58 -5.12 -20.13
C ALA A 66 -11.98 -6.22 -19.14
N VAL A 67 -12.64 -5.86 -18.03
CA VAL A 67 -13.23 -6.83 -17.10
C VAL A 67 -14.31 -7.65 -17.80
N LEU A 68 -15.25 -7.02 -18.50
CA LEU A 68 -16.32 -7.71 -19.21
C LEU A 68 -15.79 -8.59 -20.37
N GLU A 69 -14.74 -8.14 -21.07
CA GLU A 69 -14.06 -8.93 -22.10
C GLU A 69 -13.38 -10.16 -21.49
N SER A 70 -12.77 -10.03 -20.31
CA SER A 70 -12.18 -11.17 -19.59
C SER A 70 -13.22 -12.20 -19.12
N GLU A 71 -14.48 -11.80 -18.94
CA GLU A 71 -15.61 -12.71 -18.69
C GLU A 71 -16.11 -13.41 -19.95
N GLY A 72 -15.62 -13.03 -21.14
CA GLY A 72 -16.01 -13.63 -22.41
C GLY A 72 -17.43 -13.24 -22.87
N LEU A 73 -17.92 -12.07 -22.47
CA LEU A 73 -19.24 -11.58 -22.88
C LEU A 73 -19.31 -11.33 -24.40
N ALA A 74 -20.07 -12.17 -25.10
CA ALA A 74 -20.30 -12.05 -26.54
C ALA A 74 -21.24 -10.88 -26.89
N ALA A 75 -21.04 -10.28 -28.07
CA ALA A 75 -21.81 -9.12 -28.53
C ALA A 75 -23.32 -9.41 -28.62
N GLU A 76 -23.71 -10.63 -28.98
CA GLU A 76 -25.10 -11.06 -29.05
C GLU A 76 -25.76 -11.02 -27.66
N VAL A 77 -25.06 -11.55 -26.65
CA VAL A 77 -25.55 -11.54 -25.25
C VAL A 77 -25.69 -10.11 -24.74
N ILE A 78 -24.76 -9.22 -25.09
CA ILE A 78 -24.78 -7.81 -24.70
C ILE A 78 -26.04 -7.11 -25.21
N ARG A 79 -26.39 -7.32 -26.48
CA ARG A 79 -27.61 -6.75 -27.07
C ARG A 79 -28.87 -7.40 -26.52
N ASP A 80 -28.92 -8.73 -26.51
CA ASP A 80 -30.16 -9.47 -26.26
C ASP A 80 -30.53 -9.51 -24.78
N THR A 81 -29.54 -9.53 -23.88
CA THR A 81 -29.77 -9.62 -22.43
C THR A 81 -29.75 -8.25 -21.77
N TYR A 82 -28.80 -7.39 -22.13
CA TYR A 82 -28.57 -6.11 -21.46
C TYR A 82 -29.07 -4.89 -22.24
N GLY A 83 -29.50 -5.05 -23.50
CA GLY A 83 -30.07 -3.96 -24.30
C GLY A 83 -29.05 -2.91 -24.75
N HIS A 84 -27.76 -3.21 -24.64
CA HIS A 84 -26.68 -2.29 -25.04
C HIS A 84 -26.15 -2.63 -26.44
N PRO A 85 -25.82 -1.62 -27.27
CA PRO A 85 -25.36 -1.85 -28.64
C PRO A 85 -24.01 -2.56 -28.72
N ASP A 86 -23.13 -2.33 -27.75
CA ASP A 86 -21.79 -2.89 -27.68
C ASP A 86 -21.27 -2.98 -26.24
N LEU A 87 -20.12 -3.63 -26.09
CA LEU A 87 -19.42 -3.83 -24.82
C LEU A 87 -19.09 -2.50 -24.12
N PHE A 88 -18.73 -1.46 -24.88
CA PHE A 88 -18.31 -0.17 -24.33
C PHE A 88 -19.51 0.60 -23.75
N SER A 89 -20.66 0.52 -24.41
CA SER A 89 -21.92 1.09 -23.93
C SER A 89 -22.37 0.42 -22.62
N LEU A 90 -22.29 -0.92 -22.55
CA LEU A 90 -22.57 -1.65 -21.31
C LEU A 90 -21.56 -1.29 -20.22
N ALA A 91 -20.27 -1.20 -20.56
CA ALA A 91 -19.22 -0.84 -19.61
C ALA A 91 -19.40 0.58 -19.04
N ALA A 92 -19.82 1.55 -19.86
CA ALA A 92 -20.15 2.90 -19.40
C ALA A 92 -21.34 2.89 -18.43
N ALA A 93 -22.40 2.14 -18.75
CA ALA A 93 -23.58 2.02 -17.90
C ALA A 93 -23.28 1.33 -16.56
N LEU A 94 -22.42 0.31 -16.55
CA LEU A 94 -21.96 -0.33 -15.32
C LEU A 94 -21.02 0.58 -14.52
N HIS A 95 -20.13 1.29 -15.20
CA HIS A 95 -19.28 2.30 -14.58
C HIS A 95 -20.15 3.33 -13.86
N GLU A 96 -21.18 3.91 -14.46
CA GLU A 96 -22.04 4.88 -13.79
C GLU A 96 -22.85 4.33 -12.61
N ARG A 97 -23.26 3.05 -12.67
CA ARG A 97 -24.09 2.41 -11.62
C ARG A 97 -23.30 1.93 -10.41
N VAL A 98 -22.08 1.43 -10.60
CA VAL A 98 -21.29 0.82 -9.53
C VAL A 98 -20.61 1.91 -8.69
N PRO A 99 -20.85 1.95 -7.36
CA PRO A 99 -20.16 2.88 -6.47
C PRO A 99 -18.63 2.70 -6.53
N ARG A 100 -17.89 3.81 -6.59
CA ARG A 100 -16.43 3.77 -6.63
C ARG A 100 -15.86 3.28 -5.30
N SER A 101 -14.95 2.32 -5.38
CA SER A 101 -14.16 1.82 -4.26
C SER A 101 -12.69 2.09 -4.52
N PHE A 102 -11.97 2.66 -3.56
CA PHE A 102 -10.54 2.90 -3.67
C PHE A 102 -9.81 2.02 -2.65
N PRO A 103 -9.61 0.71 -2.95
CA PRO A 103 -8.90 -0.17 -2.02
C PRO A 103 -7.46 0.32 -1.85
N GLU A 104 -7.01 0.40 -0.60
CA GLU A 104 -5.63 0.76 -0.28
C GLU A 104 -4.69 -0.30 -0.88
N PRO A 105 -3.67 0.09 -1.67
CA PRO A 105 -2.73 -0.86 -2.23
C PRO A 105 -2.00 -1.61 -1.11
N PRO A 106 -1.61 -2.89 -1.34
CA PRO A 106 -0.82 -3.63 -0.37
C PRO A 106 0.48 -2.87 -0.09
N ARG A 107 0.82 -2.74 1.20
CA ARG A 107 2.04 -2.05 1.61
C ARG A 107 3.25 -2.74 0.97
N PRO A 108 4.11 -2.01 0.25
CA PRO A 108 5.31 -2.59 -0.31
C PRO A 108 6.20 -3.13 0.81
N ALA A 109 6.98 -4.17 0.49
CA ALA A 109 7.99 -4.67 1.41
C ALA A 109 8.96 -3.54 1.78
N ASP A 110 9.29 -3.42 3.07
CA ASP A 110 10.22 -2.40 3.55
C ASP A 110 11.62 -2.62 2.92
N PRO A 111 12.08 -1.71 2.03
CA PRO A 111 13.37 -1.85 1.35
C PRO A 111 14.56 -1.74 2.31
N TRP A 112 14.34 -1.24 3.54
CA TRP A 112 15.35 -1.04 4.57
C TRP A 112 15.31 -2.12 5.66
N ARG A 113 14.46 -3.15 5.52
CA ARG A 113 14.37 -4.22 6.50
C ARG A 113 15.72 -4.94 6.64
N PRO A 114 16.33 -4.97 7.83
CA PRO A 114 17.64 -5.60 8.00
C PRO A 114 17.52 -7.12 7.84
N ASP A 115 18.31 -7.65 6.90
CA ASP A 115 18.54 -9.09 6.77
C ASP A 115 19.87 -9.44 7.45
N HIS A 116 19.78 -9.90 8.70
CA HIS A 116 20.94 -10.23 9.52
C HIS A 116 21.82 -11.32 8.89
N VAL A 117 21.22 -12.27 8.16
CA VAL A 117 21.95 -13.35 7.48
C VAL A 117 22.74 -12.79 6.31
N ARG A 118 22.10 -11.98 5.46
CA ARG A 118 22.77 -11.33 4.33
C ARG A 118 23.88 -10.39 4.78
N CYS A 119 23.66 -9.66 5.88
CA CYS A 119 24.70 -8.83 6.50
C CYS A 119 25.87 -9.68 7.02
N ALA A 120 25.61 -10.78 7.72
CA ALA A 120 26.65 -11.68 8.22
C ALA A 120 27.45 -12.32 7.07
N LEU A 121 26.77 -12.80 6.03
CA LEU A 121 27.40 -13.39 4.85
C LEU A 121 28.30 -12.38 4.13
N ARG A 122 27.84 -11.14 3.96
CA ARG A 122 28.63 -10.05 3.38
C ARG A 122 29.86 -9.75 4.24
N GLY A 123 29.72 -9.74 5.57
CA GLY A 123 30.84 -9.60 6.50
C GLY A 123 31.87 -10.72 6.32
N ALA A 124 31.43 -11.98 6.26
CA ALA A 124 32.31 -13.13 6.01
C ALA A 124 33.03 -13.03 4.66
N LEU A 125 32.34 -12.58 3.61
CA LEU A 125 32.93 -12.38 2.28
C LEU A 125 34.02 -11.31 2.31
N PHE A 126 33.82 -10.21 3.04
CA PHE A 126 34.85 -9.17 3.21
C PHE A 126 36.00 -9.58 4.13
N ALA A 127 35.80 -10.56 5.01
CA ALA A 127 36.85 -11.09 5.88
C ALA A 127 37.77 -12.12 5.18
N LEU A 128 37.30 -12.78 4.12
CA LEU A 128 38.04 -13.81 3.37
C LEU A 128 39.45 -13.38 2.93
N PRO A 129 39.68 -12.17 2.37
CA PRO A 129 41.03 -11.72 2.03
C PRO A 129 41.96 -11.61 3.25
N GLY A 130 41.44 -11.26 4.42
CA GLY A 130 42.19 -11.25 5.68
C GLY A 130 42.55 -12.66 6.14
N LEU A 131 41.66 -13.63 5.96
CA LEU A 131 41.95 -15.05 6.26
C LEU A 131 43.09 -15.60 5.39
N ALA A 132 43.23 -15.13 4.15
CA ALA A 132 44.35 -15.51 3.30
C ALA A 132 45.71 -15.16 3.92
N HIS A 133 45.81 -14.03 4.64
CA HIS A 133 47.05 -13.61 5.31
C HIS A 133 47.40 -14.50 6.52
N LEU A 134 46.41 -15.05 7.21
CA LEU A 134 46.64 -16.05 8.27
C LEU A 134 47.16 -17.36 7.68
N LEU A 135 46.61 -17.79 6.55
CA LEU A 135 46.98 -19.04 5.89
C LEU A 135 48.37 -18.96 5.23
N THR A 136 48.77 -17.80 4.72
CA THR A 136 50.08 -17.57 4.10
C THR A 136 51.16 -17.12 5.09
N GLY A 137 50.78 -16.76 6.32
CA GLY A 137 51.70 -16.32 7.38
C GLY A 137 52.90 -17.24 7.63
N PRO A 138 52.77 -18.58 7.64
CA PRO A 138 53.92 -19.49 7.78
C PRO A 138 54.85 -19.56 6.56
N LEU A 139 54.36 -19.17 5.37
CA LEU A 139 55.14 -19.19 4.11
C LEU A 139 56.02 -17.95 3.98
N TRP A 140 55.63 -16.88 4.64
CA TRP A 140 56.44 -15.69 4.81
C TRP A 140 57.23 -15.95 6.09
N ALA A 141 58.52 -15.64 6.20
CA ALA A 141 59.26 -15.76 7.47
C ALA A 141 58.78 -14.75 8.53
N SER A 142 57.47 -14.57 8.64
CA SER A 142 56.77 -13.62 9.46
C SER A 142 56.54 -14.25 10.83
N GLY A 143 57.23 -13.70 11.83
CA GLY A 143 57.11 -14.16 13.21
C GLY A 143 55.72 -13.90 13.81
N ARG A 144 55.61 -14.10 15.13
CA ARG A 144 54.37 -13.92 15.92
C ARG A 144 53.65 -12.57 15.73
N GLY A 145 54.35 -11.56 15.19
CA GLY A 145 53.81 -10.22 14.95
C GLY A 145 52.68 -10.15 13.93
N VAL A 146 52.70 -10.93 12.83
CA VAL A 146 51.60 -10.91 11.85
C VAL A 146 50.33 -11.50 12.43
N ALA A 147 50.44 -12.62 13.14
CA ALA A 147 49.30 -13.22 13.84
C ALA A 147 48.71 -12.26 14.88
N ALA A 148 49.56 -11.60 15.68
CA ALA A 148 49.12 -10.60 16.66
C ALA A 148 48.39 -9.42 15.99
N LEU A 149 48.91 -8.88 14.89
CA LEU A 149 48.26 -7.79 14.15
C LEU A 149 46.90 -8.20 13.57
N VAL A 150 46.78 -9.42 13.06
CA VAL A 150 45.50 -9.93 12.55
C VAL A 150 44.49 -10.10 13.69
N VAL A 151 44.90 -10.69 14.81
CA VAL A 151 44.03 -10.88 15.98
C VAL A 151 43.61 -9.52 16.55
N ALA A 152 44.54 -8.59 16.76
CA ALA A 152 44.25 -7.23 17.20
C ALA A 152 43.28 -6.50 16.25
N GLY A 153 43.44 -6.67 14.94
CA GLY A 153 42.54 -6.12 13.92
C GLY A 153 41.12 -6.69 14.01
N LEU A 154 40.98 -8.00 14.16
CA LEU A 154 39.68 -8.66 14.32
C LEU A 154 38.97 -8.23 15.62
N VAL A 155 39.72 -8.15 16.73
CA VAL A 155 39.20 -7.69 18.02
C VAL A 155 38.76 -6.22 17.94
N SER A 156 39.59 -5.34 17.37
CA SER A 156 39.29 -3.93 17.18
C SER A 156 38.03 -3.73 16.32
N TRP A 157 37.92 -4.46 15.22
CA TRP A 157 36.76 -4.41 14.33
C TRP A 157 35.48 -4.87 15.02
N ALA A 158 35.49 -6.05 15.64
CA ALA A 158 34.32 -6.59 16.33
C ALA A 158 33.84 -5.69 17.47
N TRP A 159 34.78 -5.17 18.26
CA TRP A 159 34.48 -4.21 19.32
C TRP A 159 33.89 -2.91 18.77
N GLY A 160 34.48 -2.36 17.69
CA GLY A 160 33.98 -1.15 17.04
C GLY A 160 32.54 -1.29 16.55
N GLN A 161 32.17 -2.44 15.97
CA GLN A 161 30.79 -2.72 15.54
C GLN A 161 29.84 -2.78 16.73
N ALA A 162 30.19 -3.52 17.79
CA ALA A 162 29.36 -3.65 18.98
C ALA A 162 29.18 -2.30 19.70
N LEU A 163 30.26 -1.53 19.82
CA LEU A 163 30.25 -0.20 20.43
C LEU A 163 29.42 0.79 19.61
N GLY A 164 29.58 0.81 18.29
CA GLY A 164 28.80 1.65 17.38
C GLY A 164 27.30 1.34 17.45
N HIS A 165 26.94 0.06 17.45
CA HIS A 165 25.54 -0.36 17.61
C HIS A 165 24.96 0.11 18.95
N ARG A 166 25.70 -0.10 20.05
CA ARG A 166 25.24 0.31 21.39
C ARG A 166 25.16 1.84 21.53
N ALA A 167 26.09 2.59 20.94
CA ALA A 167 26.07 4.04 20.91
C ALA A 167 24.88 4.58 20.10
N TYR A 168 24.58 3.96 18.95
CA TYR A 168 23.40 4.28 18.15
C TYR A 168 22.10 4.07 18.93
N LEU A 169 21.95 2.94 19.64
CA LEU A 169 20.79 2.72 20.50
C LEU A 169 20.68 3.76 21.63
N ARG A 170 21.82 4.20 22.18
CA ARG A 170 21.85 5.23 23.23
C ARG A 170 21.55 6.63 22.73
N LEU A 171 21.58 6.86 21.41
CA LEU A 171 21.14 8.11 20.81
C LEU A 171 19.65 8.38 21.07
N ALA A 172 18.83 7.33 21.21
CA ALA A 172 17.43 7.46 21.60
C ALA A 172 17.23 8.08 23.00
N SER A 173 18.23 7.95 23.88
CA SER A 173 18.25 8.59 25.20
C SER A 173 18.92 9.97 25.19
N GLY A 174 19.46 10.40 24.04
CA GLY A 174 20.09 11.70 23.84
C GLY A 174 21.60 11.65 23.55
N PRO A 175 22.17 12.75 23.02
CA PRO A 175 23.56 12.80 22.55
C PRO A 175 24.58 12.61 23.67
N ARG A 176 24.25 13.01 24.91
CA ARG A 176 25.14 12.83 26.07
C ARG A 176 25.35 11.36 26.43
N GLU A 177 24.32 10.53 26.35
CA GLU A 177 24.40 9.10 26.65
C GLU A 177 25.13 8.32 25.56
N CYS A 178 24.95 8.72 24.29
CA CYS A 178 25.78 8.25 23.19
C CYS A 178 27.27 8.58 23.44
N GLY A 179 27.57 9.85 23.75
CA GLY A 179 28.94 10.30 24.06
C GLY A 179 29.57 9.54 25.22
N ARG A 180 28.84 9.33 26.32
CA ARG A 180 29.30 8.52 27.47
C ARG A 180 29.61 7.08 27.08
N THR A 181 28.75 6.48 26.26
CA THR A 181 28.94 5.10 25.78
C THR A 181 30.22 4.98 24.95
N LEU A 182 30.47 5.94 24.05
CA LEU A 182 31.70 5.99 23.26
C LEU A 182 32.93 6.26 24.13
N LEU A 183 32.86 7.23 25.05
CA LEU A 183 33.97 7.60 25.95
C LEU A 183 34.38 6.44 26.87
N ALA A 184 33.41 5.66 27.38
CA ALA A 184 33.70 4.51 28.23
C ALA A 184 34.14 3.29 27.41
N GLY A 185 33.54 3.06 26.24
CA GLY A 185 33.78 1.86 25.44
C GLY A 185 35.04 1.92 24.57
N ALA A 186 35.43 3.10 24.08
CA ALA A 186 36.63 3.28 23.26
C ALA A 186 37.94 2.85 23.96
N PRO A 187 38.23 3.27 25.22
CA PRO A 187 39.47 2.86 25.89
C PRO A 187 39.50 1.35 26.18
N VAL A 188 38.37 0.75 26.54
CA VAL A 188 38.27 -0.71 26.75
C VAL A 188 38.60 -1.46 25.46
N GLY A 189 38.05 -1.01 24.33
CA GLY A 189 38.37 -1.59 23.02
C GLY A 189 39.84 -1.48 22.65
N ALA A 190 40.46 -0.33 22.91
CA ALA A 190 41.88 -0.10 22.66
C ALA A 190 42.75 -1.03 23.51
N VAL A 191 42.43 -1.20 24.80
CA VAL A 191 43.13 -2.12 25.70
C VAL A 191 42.98 -3.57 25.23
N LEU A 192 41.77 -4.01 24.88
CA LEU A 192 41.52 -5.36 24.39
C LEU A 192 42.28 -5.65 23.09
N ALA A 193 42.29 -4.72 22.14
CA ALA A 193 43.02 -4.90 20.88
C ALA A 193 44.55 -4.89 21.07
N THR A 194 45.06 -4.12 22.04
CA THR A 194 46.50 -4.07 22.35
C THR A 194 46.98 -5.32 23.10
N ALA A 195 46.08 -5.95 23.88
CA ALA A 195 46.39 -7.15 24.66
C ALA A 195 46.23 -8.47 23.87
N ALA A 196 45.71 -8.41 22.64
CA ALA A 196 45.40 -9.56 21.79
C ALA A 196 46.58 -9.93 20.86
#